data_AF-A0A8B7D670-F1
#
_entry.id   AF-A0A8B7D670-F1
#
_cell.length_a   1.000
_cell.length_b   1.000
_cell.length_c   1.000
_cell.angle_alpha   90.00
_cell.angle_beta   90.00
_cell.angle_gamma   90.00
#
_symmetry.space_group_name_H-M   'P 1'
#
loop_
_entity.id
_entity.type
_entity.pdbx_description
1 polymer ?
#
loop_
_entity_poly.entity_id
_entity_poly.type
_entity_poly.pdbx_seq_one_letter_code
_entity_poly.pdbx_strand_id
1 'polypeptide(L)'
;MQKSSEDKVNLAKLQRNLCACEIELQLYEKALETAEKCCILEPLSPQIHFLIFKIQLNLNEFDKAILAIEKLSVIGAECNSLEIVCGLINLAAQLAFESGNKMLSEFALEKLIDHVKDPQQALVSLRCLTRLKFTNLSQDSKMNEIENVLKLVEKALTFLEVLSKNPNADIHEETIWFNKIAWNLALSCSNYYLCMHGAFTC
;
A
#
# COMPACT_ATOMS: atom_id res chain seq x y z
N MET A 1 32.33 23.31 15.58
CA MET A 1 32.13 22.15 16.48
C MET A 1 31.47 21.04 15.68
N GLN A 2 32.21 19.98 15.33
CA GLN A 2 31.64 18.80 14.68
C GLN A 2 30.84 18.04 15.74
N LYS A 3 29.50 18.01 15.63
CA LYS A 3 28.65 17.14 16.45
C LYS A 3 29.05 15.69 16.23
N SER A 4 29.17 14.91 17.30
CA SER A 4 29.50 13.48 17.23
C SER A 4 28.43 12.74 16.40
N SER A 5 28.77 11.59 15.82
CA SER A 5 27.81 10.76 15.07
C SER A 5 26.59 10.40 15.91
N GLU A 6 26.79 10.18 17.21
CA GLU A 6 25.75 9.85 18.18
C GLU A 6 24.82 11.03 18.48
N ASP A 7 25.35 12.25 18.57
CA ASP A 7 24.55 13.48 18.72
C ASP A 7 23.63 13.71 17.52
N LYS A 8 24.06 13.34 16.31
CA LYS A 8 23.26 13.48 15.08
C LYS A 8 22.08 12.51 15.07
N VAL A 9 22.31 11.25 15.44
CA VAL A 9 21.26 10.22 15.53
C VAL A 9 20.23 10.58 16.61
N ASN A 10 20.69 11.02 17.78
CA ASN A 10 19.80 11.44 18.85
C ASN A 10 18.99 12.68 18.47
N LEU A 11 19.61 13.65 17.78
CA LEU A 11 18.91 14.82 17.25
C LEU A 11 17.83 14.44 16.25
N ALA A 12 18.09 13.50 15.34
CA ALA A 12 17.10 13.06 14.35
C ALA A 12 15.90 12.35 15.01
N LYS A 13 16.14 11.51 16.03
CA LYS A 13 15.06 10.91 16.84
C LYS A 13 14.20 11.98 17.54
N LEU A 14 14.84 12.96 18.17
CA LEU A 14 14.13 14.07 18.82
C LEU A 14 13.30 14.89 17.81
N GLN A 15 13.84 15.14 16.62
CA GLN A 15 13.12 15.84 15.55
C GLN A 15 11.91 15.04 15.04
N ARG A 16 12.04 13.72 14.90
CA ARG A 16 10.89 12.86 14.56
C ARG A 16 9.79 12.91 15.62
N ASN A 17 10.17 12.85 16.91
CA ASN A 17 9.21 12.96 18.00
C ASN A 17 8.54 14.33 18.02
N LEU A 18 9.30 15.40 17.79
CA LEU A 18 8.76 16.76 17.68
C LEU A 18 7.76 16.86 16.51
N CYS A 19 8.14 16.36 15.33
CA CYS A 19 7.27 16.32 14.15
C CYS A 19 5.96 15.56 14.44
N ALA A 20 6.05 14.41 15.12
CA ALA A 20 4.87 13.66 15.53
C ALA A 20 3.97 14.48 16.48
N CYS A 21 4.54 15.15 17.49
CA CYS A 21 3.78 16.03 18.38
C CYS A 21 3.11 17.19 17.61
N GLU A 22 3.81 17.80 16.66
CA GLU A 22 3.27 18.90 15.83
C GLU A 22 2.10 18.43 14.97
N ILE A 23 2.14 17.20 14.44
CA ILE A 23 1.03 16.59 13.71
C ILE A 23 -0.18 16.38 14.62
N GLU A 24 0.01 15.85 15.84
CA GLU A 24 -1.10 15.64 16.78
C GLU A 24 -1.72 16.98 17.25
N LEU A 25 -0.91 18.04 17.31
CA LEU A 25 -1.38 19.41 17.54
C LEU A 25 -1.96 20.09 16.29
N GLN A 26 -2.04 19.39 15.16
CA GLN A 26 -2.53 19.89 13.87
C GLN A 26 -1.74 21.09 13.31
N LEU A 27 -0.48 21.25 13.71
CA LEU A 27 0.43 22.29 13.25
C LEU A 27 1.19 21.83 12.00
N TYR A 28 0.47 21.50 10.94
CA TYR A 28 1.01 20.78 9.76
C TYR A 28 2.14 21.51 9.03
N GLU A 29 2.07 22.83 8.92
CA GLU A 29 3.11 23.65 8.28
C GLU A 29 4.43 23.58 9.06
N LYS A 30 4.36 23.67 10.38
CA LYS A 30 5.53 23.53 11.27
C LYS A 30 6.07 22.11 11.26
N ALA A 31 5.16 21.12 11.29
CA ALA A 31 5.52 19.72 11.20
C ALA A 31 6.31 19.43 9.91
N LEU A 32 5.94 20.09 8.80
CA LEU A 32 6.65 19.98 7.53
C LEU A 32 8.07 20.55 7.61
N GLU A 33 8.24 21.75 8.17
CA GLU A 33 9.58 22.32 8.39
C GLU A 33 10.46 21.42 9.27
N THR A 34 9.88 20.84 10.33
CA THR A 34 10.58 19.89 11.20
C THR A 34 10.94 18.62 10.43
N ALA A 35 10.04 18.14 9.56
CA ALA A 35 10.29 16.97 8.74
C ALA A 35 11.41 17.18 7.73
N GLU A 36 11.46 18.33 7.07
CA GLU A 36 12.53 18.70 6.14
C GLU A 36 13.90 18.75 6.83
N LYS A 37 13.97 19.35 8.02
CA LYS A 37 15.19 19.35 8.86
C LYS A 37 15.63 17.92 9.19
N CYS A 38 14.68 17.04 9.49
CA CYS A 38 14.97 15.64 9.77
C CYS A 38 15.43 14.87 8.52
N CYS A 39 14.87 15.15 7.33
CA CYS A 39 15.30 14.54 6.07
C CYS A 39 16.75 14.90 5.71
N ILE A 40 17.23 16.09 6.10
CA ILE A 40 18.64 16.47 5.92
C ILE A 40 19.56 15.61 6.81
N LEU A 41 19.08 15.20 8.00
CA LEU A 41 19.84 14.37 8.93
C LEU A 41 19.75 12.87 8.61
N GLU A 42 18.56 12.36 8.32
CA GLU A 42 18.25 10.94 8.07
C GLU A 42 17.38 10.79 6.80
N PRO A 43 17.95 10.99 5.59
CA PRO A 43 17.18 10.95 4.34
C PRO A 43 16.57 9.57 4.04
N LEU A 44 17.20 8.50 4.55
CA LEU A 44 16.78 7.11 4.33
C LEU A 44 15.91 6.56 5.47
N SER A 45 15.42 7.40 6.40
CA SER A 45 14.53 6.92 7.46
C SER A 45 13.12 6.66 6.90
N PRO A 46 12.57 5.43 6.99
CA PRO A 46 11.19 5.19 6.59
C PRO A 46 10.20 6.03 7.40
N GLN A 47 10.47 6.22 8.70
CA GLN A 47 9.55 6.91 9.60
C GLN A 47 9.34 8.36 9.19
N ILE A 48 10.38 9.07 8.72
CA ILE A 48 10.21 10.47 8.33
C ILE A 48 9.35 10.63 7.08
N HIS A 49 9.52 9.77 6.07
CA HIS A 49 8.68 9.82 4.86
C HIS A 49 7.24 9.43 5.15
N PHE A 50 7.00 8.53 6.11
CA PHE A 50 5.65 8.26 6.60
C PHE A 50 5.02 9.47 7.32
N LEU A 51 5.79 10.19 8.15
CA LEU A 51 5.30 11.43 8.78
C LEU A 51 5.01 12.51 7.74
N ILE A 52 5.85 12.65 6.72
CA ILE A 52 5.60 13.55 5.57
C ILE A 52 4.29 13.16 4.89
N PHE A 53 4.08 11.88 4.59
CA PHE A 53 2.80 11.41 4.04
C PHE A 53 1.62 11.84 4.91
N LYS A 54 1.68 11.61 6.24
CA LYS A 54 0.61 11.99 7.18
C LYS A 54 0.35 13.50 7.16
N ILE A 55 1.39 14.32 7.08
CA ILE A 55 1.28 15.78 6.96
C ILE A 55 0.59 16.17 5.65
N GLN A 56 1.09 15.66 4.52
CA GLN A 56 0.56 16.00 3.19
C GLN A 56 -0.89 15.53 3.00
N LEU A 57 -1.25 14.38 3.58
CA LEU A 57 -2.62 13.89 3.61
C LEU A 57 -3.56 14.87 4.30
N ASN A 58 -3.17 15.41 5.46
CA ASN A 58 -3.97 16.38 6.21
C ASN A 58 -4.03 17.77 5.55
N LEU A 59 -2.99 18.14 4.79
CA LEU A 59 -2.96 19.36 3.98
C LEU A 59 -3.75 19.22 2.66
N ASN A 60 -4.29 18.04 2.35
CA ASN A 60 -4.91 17.70 1.05
C ASN A 60 -3.96 17.87 -0.16
N GLU A 61 -2.66 17.75 0.07
CA GLU A 61 -1.61 17.86 -0.94
C GLU A 61 -1.28 16.46 -1.49
N PHE A 62 -2.24 15.86 -2.21
CA PHE A 62 -2.20 14.44 -2.57
C PHE A 62 -1.02 14.07 -3.48
N ASP A 63 -0.61 14.95 -4.39
CA ASP A 63 0.57 14.73 -5.25
C ASP A 63 1.85 14.57 -4.40
N LYS A 64 1.98 15.37 -3.34
CA LYS A 64 3.12 15.27 -2.41
C LYS A 64 3.02 14.03 -1.51
N ALA A 65 1.80 13.62 -1.15
CA ALA A 65 1.56 12.38 -0.41
C ALA A 65 1.95 11.14 -1.24
N ILE A 66 1.66 11.13 -2.55
CA ILE A 66 2.11 10.10 -3.50
C ILE A 66 3.64 10.02 -3.52
N LEU A 67 4.32 11.15 -3.67
CA LEU A 67 5.78 11.21 -3.66
C LEU A 67 6.39 10.67 -2.36
N ALA A 68 5.72 10.89 -1.22
CA ALA A 68 6.18 10.35 0.06
C ALA A 68 6.06 8.81 0.12
N ILE A 69 4.99 8.24 -0.43
CA ILE A 69 4.82 6.78 -0.56
C ILE A 69 5.87 6.21 -1.52
N GLU A 70 6.13 6.86 -2.64
CA GLU A 70 7.17 6.40 -3.58
C GLU A 70 8.56 6.38 -2.93
N LYS A 71 8.88 7.40 -2.13
CA LYS A 71 10.14 7.42 -1.37
C LYS A 71 10.21 6.29 -0.34
N LEU A 72 9.11 5.97 0.35
CA LEU A 72 9.03 4.81 1.24
C LEU A 72 9.37 3.51 0.49
N SER A 73 8.76 3.30 -0.67
CA SER A 73 9.02 2.15 -1.54
C SER A 73 10.48 2.02 -1.94
N VAL A 74 11.13 3.13 -2.35
CA VAL A 74 12.56 3.14 -2.71
C VAL A 74 13.44 2.78 -1.51
N ILE A 75 13.16 3.35 -0.34
CA ILE A 75 13.92 3.06 0.89
C ILE A 75 13.80 1.58 1.28
N GLY A 76 12.61 0.98 1.10
CA GLY A 76 12.41 -0.45 1.36
C GLY A 76 13.28 -1.35 0.49
N ALA A 77 13.51 -0.95 -0.76
CA ALA A 77 14.40 -1.65 -1.68
C ALA A 77 15.89 -1.47 -1.32
N GLU A 78 16.29 -0.29 -0.87
CA GLU A 78 17.70 0.06 -0.60
C GLU A 78 18.22 -0.39 0.77
N CYS A 79 17.40 -0.30 1.82
CA CYS A 79 17.86 -0.46 3.21
C CYS A 79 17.57 -1.82 3.85
N ASN A 80 17.09 -2.81 3.07
CA ASN A 80 16.65 -4.13 3.59
C ASN A 80 15.65 -4.03 4.76
N SER A 81 14.93 -2.91 4.86
CA SER A 81 13.94 -2.58 5.90
C SER A 81 12.51 -2.83 5.40
N LEU A 82 12.38 -3.77 4.47
CA LEU A 82 11.18 -4.02 3.68
C LEU A 82 9.94 -4.31 4.54
N GLU A 83 10.09 -5.06 5.63
CA GLU A 83 8.98 -5.38 6.54
C GLU A 83 8.43 -4.12 7.23
N ILE A 84 9.31 -3.24 7.71
CA ILE A 84 8.93 -1.95 8.32
C ILE A 84 8.24 -1.07 7.28
N VAL A 85 8.80 -1.01 6.07
CA VAL A 85 8.26 -0.21 4.97
C VAL A 85 6.88 -0.72 4.55
N CYS A 86 6.70 -2.03 4.38
CA CYS A 86 5.39 -2.62 4.08
C CYS A 86 4.36 -2.30 5.17
N GLY A 87 4.76 -2.38 6.45
CA GLY A 87 3.89 -1.97 7.57
C GLY A 87 3.47 -0.49 7.50
N LEU A 88 4.41 0.40 7.16
CA LEU A 88 4.13 1.84 7.02
C LEU A 88 3.28 2.16 5.79
N ILE A 89 3.52 1.50 4.66
CA ILE A 89 2.70 1.67 3.44
C ILE A 89 1.28 1.15 3.69
N ASN A 90 1.11 0.03 4.39
CA ASN A 90 -0.20 -0.48 4.76
C ASN A 90 -0.96 0.51 5.67
N LEU A 91 -0.27 1.10 6.65
CA LEU A 91 -0.85 2.15 7.48
C LEU A 91 -1.20 3.40 6.67
N ALA A 92 -0.37 3.77 5.69
CA ALA A 92 -0.66 4.88 4.78
C ALA A 92 -1.90 4.62 3.94
N ALA A 93 -2.06 3.40 3.41
CA ALA A 93 -3.25 2.98 2.68
C ALA A 93 -4.53 3.07 3.54
N GLN A 94 -4.45 2.64 4.80
CA GLN A 94 -5.55 2.74 5.75
C GLN A 94 -5.93 4.20 6.03
N LEU A 95 -4.95 5.05 6.37
CA LEU A 95 -5.21 6.47 6.66
C LEU A 95 -5.80 7.21 5.45
N ALA A 96 -5.32 6.92 4.24
CA ALA A 96 -5.88 7.46 3.01
C ALA A 96 -7.33 7.01 2.77
N PHE A 97 -7.66 5.77 3.13
CA PHE A 97 -9.03 5.27 3.04
C PHE A 97 -9.95 5.96 4.05
N GLU A 98 -9.50 6.10 5.30
CA GLU A 98 -10.24 6.76 6.39
C GLU A 98 -10.47 8.26 6.11
N SER A 99 -9.53 8.92 5.42
CA SER A 99 -9.72 10.31 4.96
C SER A 99 -10.65 10.45 3.75
N GLY A 100 -11.16 9.34 3.21
CA GLY A 100 -12.03 9.31 2.04
C GLY A 100 -11.30 9.39 0.70
N ASN A 101 -9.97 9.48 0.68
CA ASN A 101 -9.18 9.50 -0.54
C ASN A 101 -8.88 8.07 -1.04
N LYS A 102 -9.86 7.49 -1.74
CA LYS A 102 -9.74 6.14 -2.33
C LYS A 102 -8.59 6.02 -3.32
N MET A 103 -8.34 7.04 -4.15
CA MET A 103 -7.26 7.02 -5.15
C MET A 103 -5.88 6.84 -4.50
N LEU A 104 -5.63 7.59 -3.42
CA LEU A 104 -4.38 7.51 -2.68
C LEU A 104 -4.24 6.17 -1.92
N SER A 105 -5.36 5.64 -1.41
CA SER A 105 -5.39 4.32 -0.78
C SER A 105 -5.09 3.20 -1.79
N GLU A 106 -5.68 3.25 -2.99
CA GLU A 106 -5.40 2.32 -4.08
C GLU A 106 -3.92 2.38 -4.48
N PHE A 107 -3.37 3.59 -4.66
CA PHE A 107 -1.96 3.77 -4.98
C PHE A 107 -1.03 3.15 -3.92
N ALA A 108 -1.31 3.40 -2.63
CA ALA A 108 -0.52 2.82 -1.54
C ALA A 108 -0.57 1.29 -1.54
N LEU A 109 -1.74 0.68 -1.77
CA LEU A 109 -1.88 -0.77 -1.86
C LEU A 109 -1.17 -1.36 -3.07
N GLU A 110 -1.22 -0.69 -4.24
CA GLU A 110 -0.46 -1.12 -5.42
C GLU A 110 1.04 -1.16 -5.12
N LYS A 111 1.57 -0.11 -4.48
CA LYS A 111 2.97 -0.07 -4.03
C LYS A 111 3.29 -1.14 -2.99
N LEU A 112 2.37 -1.44 -2.07
CA LEU A 112 2.54 -2.51 -1.09
C LEU A 112 2.72 -3.87 -1.76
N ILE A 113 1.85 -4.19 -2.73
CA ILE A 113 1.85 -5.50 -3.42
C ILE A 113 3.15 -5.71 -4.22
N ASP A 114 3.79 -4.65 -4.70
CA ASP A 114 5.07 -4.75 -5.42
C ASP A 114 6.25 -5.14 -4.49
N HIS A 115 6.10 -4.96 -3.18
CA HIS A 115 7.17 -5.13 -2.19
C HIS A 115 6.93 -6.29 -1.22
N VAL A 116 5.68 -6.72 -1.02
CA VAL A 116 5.37 -7.81 -0.08
C VAL A 116 5.96 -9.13 -0.56
N LYS A 117 6.74 -9.77 0.31
CA LYS A 117 7.30 -11.11 0.10
C LYS A 117 6.43 -12.21 0.70
N ASP A 118 5.65 -11.89 1.73
CA ASP A 118 4.77 -12.85 2.38
C ASP A 118 3.49 -13.05 1.54
N PRO A 119 3.26 -14.26 1.00
CA PRO A 119 2.10 -14.51 0.16
C PRO A 119 0.76 -14.29 0.90
N GLN A 120 0.68 -14.47 2.23
CA GLN A 120 -0.55 -14.21 2.98
C GLN A 120 -0.86 -12.71 3.06
N GLN A 121 0.11 -11.88 3.43
CA GLN A 121 -0.02 -10.42 3.38
C GLN A 121 -0.33 -9.91 1.95
N ALA A 122 0.24 -10.53 0.93
CA ALA A 122 -0.04 -10.19 -0.47
C ALA A 122 -1.51 -10.44 -0.81
N LEU A 123 -2.07 -11.58 -0.38
CA LEU A 123 -3.48 -11.93 -0.60
C LEU A 123 -4.44 -10.99 0.12
N VAL A 124 -4.15 -10.61 1.37
CA VAL A 124 -4.97 -9.63 2.10
C VAL A 124 -4.95 -8.28 1.38
N SER A 125 -3.76 -7.82 0.96
CA SER A 125 -3.61 -6.55 0.24
C SER A 125 -4.34 -6.56 -1.10
N LEU A 126 -4.21 -7.66 -1.86
CA LEU A 126 -4.93 -7.87 -3.12
C LEU A 126 -6.44 -7.89 -2.91
N ARG A 127 -6.94 -8.57 -1.86
CA ARG A 127 -8.37 -8.61 -1.53
C ARG A 127 -8.90 -7.22 -1.21
N CYS A 128 -8.16 -6.42 -0.43
CA CYS A 128 -8.50 -5.03 -0.15
C CYS A 128 -8.56 -4.19 -1.43
N LEU A 129 -7.52 -4.27 -2.27
CA LEU A 129 -7.44 -3.50 -3.51
C LEU A 129 -8.53 -3.90 -4.52
N THR A 130 -8.76 -5.21 -4.71
CA THR A 130 -9.84 -5.73 -5.54
C THR A 130 -11.18 -5.21 -5.04
N ARG A 131 -11.44 -5.19 -3.72
CA ARG A 131 -12.69 -4.67 -3.18
C ARG A 131 -12.84 -3.18 -3.43
N LEU A 132 -11.79 -2.38 -3.27
CA LEU A 132 -11.82 -0.94 -3.56
C LEU A 132 -12.17 -0.68 -5.03
N LYS A 133 -11.42 -1.29 -5.96
CA LYS A 133 -11.67 -1.11 -7.39
C LYS A 133 -13.04 -1.67 -7.81
N PHE A 134 -13.44 -2.82 -7.26
CA PHE A 134 -14.74 -3.43 -7.56
C PHE A 134 -15.91 -2.57 -7.08
N THR A 135 -15.82 -1.92 -5.91
CA THR A 135 -16.88 -0.99 -5.45
C THR A 135 -17.04 0.24 -6.32
N ASN A 136 -16.04 0.57 -7.14
CA ASN A 136 -16.09 1.68 -8.08
C ASN A 136 -16.59 1.25 -9.47
N LEU A 137 -16.76 -0.06 -9.71
CA LEU A 137 -17.34 -0.56 -10.96
C LEU A 137 -18.84 -0.29 -11.00
N SER A 138 -19.30 0.27 -12.12
CA SER A 138 -20.71 0.49 -12.44
C SER A 138 -21.11 -0.35 -13.66
N GLN A 139 -22.40 -0.46 -13.97
CA GLN A 139 -22.87 -1.20 -15.15
C GLN A 139 -22.33 -0.62 -16.47
N ASP A 140 -21.95 0.66 -16.47
CA ASP A 140 -21.34 1.37 -17.61
C ASP A 140 -19.80 1.45 -17.52
N SER A 141 -19.19 0.71 -16.59
CA SER A 141 -17.73 0.72 -16.44
C SER A 141 -17.04 0.27 -17.71
N LYS A 142 -15.97 0.98 -18.06
CA LYS A 142 -15.19 0.70 -19.26
C LYS A 142 -14.53 -0.67 -19.13
N MET A 143 -14.41 -1.36 -20.26
CA MET A 143 -13.73 -2.66 -20.33
C MET A 143 -12.34 -2.64 -19.65
N ASN A 144 -11.59 -1.55 -19.78
CA ASN A 144 -10.28 -1.38 -19.16
C ASN A 144 -10.32 -1.43 -17.62
N GLU A 145 -11.39 -0.97 -16.97
CA GLU A 145 -11.53 -1.02 -15.51
C GLU A 145 -11.76 -2.45 -15.04
N ILE A 146 -12.55 -3.21 -15.80
CA ILE A 146 -12.80 -4.63 -15.56
C ILE A 146 -11.51 -5.44 -15.76
N GLU A 147 -10.77 -5.16 -16.83
CA GLU A 147 -9.45 -5.77 -17.08
C GLU A 147 -8.45 -5.49 -15.95
N ASN A 148 -8.47 -4.29 -15.37
CA ASN A 148 -7.60 -3.97 -14.24
C ASN A 148 -7.95 -4.80 -12.99
N VAL A 149 -9.24 -5.01 -12.70
CA VAL A 149 -9.65 -5.87 -11.59
C VAL A 149 -9.31 -7.34 -11.88
N LEU A 150 -9.44 -7.79 -13.13
CA LEU A 150 -9.06 -9.15 -13.53
C LEU A 150 -7.56 -9.41 -13.31
N LYS A 151 -6.68 -8.49 -13.71
CA LYS A 151 -5.23 -8.60 -13.45
C LYS A 151 -4.90 -8.77 -11.97
N LEU A 152 -5.66 -8.10 -11.08
CA LEU A 152 -5.49 -8.26 -9.63
C LEU A 152 -5.92 -9.65 -9.16
N VAL A 153 -7.04 -10.16 -9.69
CA VAL A 153 -7.52 -11.52 -9.39
C VAL A 153 -6.54 -12.57 -9.90
N GLU A 154 -6.03 -12.44 -11.13
CA GLU A 154 -4.99 -13.31 -11.69
C GLU A 154 -3.73 -13.30 -10.82
N LYS A 155 -3.26 -12.11 -10.41
CA LYS A 155 -2.12 -11.99 -9.49
C LYS A 155 -2.39 -12.73 -8.17
N ALA A 156 -3.60 -12.61 -7.61
CA ALA A 156 -3.98 -13.35 -6.40
C ALA A 156 -4.00 -14.87 -6.59
N LEU A 157 -4.52 -15.36 -7.72
CA LEU A 157 -4.53 -16.79 -8.05
C LEU A 157 -3.11 -17.36 -8.12
N THR A 158 -2.15 -16.63 -8.71
CA THR A 158 -0.74 -17.09 -8.70
C THR A 158 -0.15 -17.22 -7.29
N PHE A 159 -0.51 -16.34 -6.35
CA PHE A 159 -0.10 -16.49 -4.95
C PHE A 159 -0.78 -17.69 -4.27
N LEU A 160 -2.05 -17.96 -4.57
CA LEU A 160 -2.77 -19.12 -4.05
C LEU A 160 -2.18 -20.44 -4.57
N GLU A 161 -1.76 -20.50 -5.83
CA GLU A 161 -1.07 -21.67 -6.39
C GLU A 161 0.29 -21.93 -5.74
N VAL A 162 0.99 -20.88 -5.31
CA VAL A 162 2.24 -21.02 -4.54
C VAL A 162 1.95 -21.55 -3.14
N LEU A 163 0.92 -21.03 -2.48
CA LEU A 163 0.54 -21.42 -1.13
C LEU A 163 -0.10 -22.81 -1.07
N SER A 164 -0.82 -23.25 -2.09
CA SER A 164 -1.47 -24.58 -2.13
C SER A 164 -0.47 -25.74 -2.09
N LYS A 165 0.80 -25.47 -2.45
CA LYS A 165 1.90 -26.43 -2.31
C LYS A 165 2.33 -26.61 -0.84
N ASN A 166 1.92 -25.73 0.05
CA ASN A 166 2.18 -25.84 1.49
C ASN A 166 0.96 -26.46 2.19
N PRO A 167 1.06 -27.69 2.74
CA PRO A 167 -0.06 -28.39 3.35
C PRO A 167 -0.59 -27.74 4.64
N ASN A 168 0.15 -26.80 5.23
CA ASN A 168 -0.25 -26.09 6.45
C ASN A 168 -0.86 -24.71 6.18
N ALA A 169 -0.97 -24.29 4.92
CA ALA A 169 -1.53 -22.99 4.58
C ALA A 169 -3.07 -23.08 4.54
N ASP A 170 -3.73 -22.29 5.39
CA ASP A 170 -5.17 -22.07 5.28
C ASP A 170 -5.43 -21.05 4.17
N ILE A 171 -5.85 -21.55 3.00
CA ILE A 171 -6.10 -20.75 1.78
C ILE A 171 -7.53 -20.91 1.26
N HIS A 172 -8.36 -21.66 1.98
CA HIS A 172 -9.68 -22.06 1.49
C HIS A 172 -10.61 -20.86 1.31
N GLU A 173 -10.62 -19.95 2.29
CA GLU A 173 -11.45 -18.75 2.25
C GLU A 173 -11.04 -17.79 1.14
N GLU A 174 -9.74 -17.57 0.95
CA GLU A 174 -9.17 -16.72 -0.09
C GLU A 174 -9.49 -17.28 -1.47
N THR A 175 -9.32 -18.60 -1.65
CA THR A 175 -9.63 -19.29 -2.92
C THR A 175 -11.11 -19.12 -3.28
N ILE A 176 -12.01 -19.37 -2.33
CA ILE A 176 -13.45 -19.17 -2.55
C ILE A 176 -13.76 -17.71 -2.88
N TRP A 177 -13.14 -16.77 -2.17
CA TRP A 177 -13.41 -15.35 -2.37
C TRP A 177 -12.98 -14.88 -3.76
N PHE A 178 -11.72 -15.13 -4.16
CA PHE A 178 -11.21 -14.71 -5.47
C PHE A 178 -11.94 -15.41 -6.61
N ASN A 179 -12.29 -16.70 -6.47
CA ASN A 179 -13.09 -17.41 -7.45
C ASN A 179 -14.49 -16.78 -7.61
N LYS A 180 -15.17 -16.41 -6.52
CA LYS A 180 -16.48 -15.73 -6.62
C LYS A 180 -16.39 -14.39 -7.33
N ILE A 181 -15.35 -13.59 -7.05
CA ILE A 181 -15.12 -12.32 -7.76
C ILE A 181 -14.88 -12.58 -9.25
N ALA A 182 -14.05 -13.57 -9.58
CA ALA A 182 -13.79 -13.99 -10.94
C ALA A 182 -15.10 -14.33 -11.68
N TRP A 183 -15.93 -15.21 -11.12
CA TRP A 183 -17.25 -15.55 -11.67
C TRP A 183 -18.14 -14.33 -11.91
N ASN A 184 -18.24 -13.42 -10.94
CA ASN A 184 -19.06 -12.23 -11.05
C ASN A 184 -18.59 -11.30 -12.19
N LEU A 185 -17.28 -11.17 -12.38
CA LEU A 185 -16.70 -10.41 -13.49
C LEU A 185 -16.96 -11.10 -14.84
N ALA A 186 -16.81 -12.43 -14.90
CA ALA A 186 -17.08 -13.20 -16.11
C ALA A 186 -18.55 -13.12 -16.55
N LEU A 187 -19.49 -13.17 -15.60
CA LEU A 187 -20.92 -13.00 -15.90
C LEU A 187 -21.24 -11.60 -16.43
N SER A 188 -20.54 -10.59 -15.95
CA SER A 188 -20.71 -9.20 -16.38
C SER A 188 -20.14 -8.94 -17.78
N CYS A 189 -19.34 -9.86 -18.32
CA CYS A 189 -18.69 -9.72 -19.61
C CYS A 189 -18.81 -10.99 -20.45
N SER A 190 -19.68 -10.96 -21.46
CA SER A 190 -19.97 -12.10 -22.36
C SER A 190 -18.74 -12.78 -22.98
N ASN A 191 -17.59 -12.10 -23.04
CA ASN A 191 -16.36 -12.59 -23.69
C ASN A 191 -15.32 -13.22 -22.73
N TYR A 192 -15.45 -13.07 -21.40
CA TYR A 192 -14.40 -13.53 -20.45
C TYR A 192 -14.62 -14.93 -19.86
N TYR A 193 -15.73 -15.62 -20.18
CA TYR A 193 -15.94 -17.00 -19.72
C TYR A 193 -14.83 -17.95 -20.21
N LEU A 194 -14.22 -17.65 -21.36
CA LEU A 194 -13.12 -18.44 -21.94
C LEU A 194 -11.79 -18.28 -21.21
N CYS A 195 -11.49 -17.08 -20.68
CA CYS A 195 -10.25 -16.82 -19.93
C CYS A 195 -10.26 -17.46 -18.54
N MET A 196 -11.44 -17.71 -17.97
CA MET A 196 -11.60 -18.24 -16.61
C MET A 196 -11.55 -19.76 -16.53
N HIS A 197 -11.52 -20.47 -17.66
CA HIS A 197 -11.56 -21.94 -17.68
C HIS A 197 -10.37 -22.59 -16.93
N GLY A 198 -9.23 -21.89 -16.81
CA GLY A 198 -8.06 -22.33 -16.05
C GLY A 198 -8.17 -22.12 -14.54
N ALA A 199 -9.01 -21.19 -14.07
CA ALA A 199 -9.25 -20.97 -12.64
C ALA A 199 -10.21 -22.02 -12.02
N PHE A 200 -10.86 -22.83 -12.87
CA PHE A 200 -11.89 -23.80 -12.46
C PHE A 200 -11.39 -25.25 -12.32
N THR A 201 -10.09 -25.52 -12.41
CA THR A 201 -9.52 -26.87 -12.35
C THR A 201 -8.73 -27.20 -11.08
N CYS A 202 -8.94 -26.46 -9.99
CA CYS A 202 -8.47 -26.87 -8.66
C CYS A 202 -9.52 -27.74 -7.95
#